data_AF-A0A921I1P4-F1
#
_entry.id   AF-A0A921I1P4-F1
#
_cell.length_a   1.000
_cell.length_b   1.000
_cell.length_c   1.000
_cell.angle_alpha   90.00
_cell.angle_beta   90.00
_cell.angle_gamma   90.00
#
_symmetry.space_group_name_H-M   'P 1'
#
loop_
_entity.id
_entity.type
_entity.pdbx_description
1 polymer ?
#
loop_
_entity_poly.entity_id
_entity_poly.type
_entity_poly.pdbx_seq_one_letter_code
_entity_poly.pdbx_strand_id
1 'polypeptide(L)' 'KRRANWKMSAPNLVRCSKCGELMMPHRVCKACGSYNKREIIAQD' A
#
# COMPACT_ATOMS: atom_id res chain seq x y z
N LYS A 1 -31.80 -5.72 12.37
CA LYS A 1 -30.71 -6.71 12.63
C LYS A 1 -29.98 -7.23 11.36
N ARG A 2 -30.55 -7.13 10.15
CA ARG A 2 -29.98 -7.72 8.90
C ARG A 2 -28.59 -7.21 8.48
N ARG A 3 -28.19 -5.99 8.84
CA ARG A 3 -26.95 -5.32 8.37
C ARG A 3 -25.92 -5.02 9.47
N ALA A 4 -26.05 -5.62 10.65
CA ALA A 4 -25.14 -5.36 11.77
C ALA A 4 -23.67 -5.68 11.44
N ASN A 5 -23.44 -6.67 10.56
CA ASN A 5 -22.11 -7.14 10.16
C ASN A 5 -21.66 -6.62 8.79
N TRP A 6 -22.43 -5.74 8.15
CA TRP A 6 -22.03 -5.11 6.89
C TRP A 6 -21.13 -3.91 7.17
N LYS A 7 -19.92 -4.20 7.63
CA LYS A 7 -18.90 -3.20 7.99
C LYS A 7 -17.73 -3.33 7.03
N MET A 8 -17.27 -2.20 6.50
CA MET A 8 -16.01 -2.17 5.76
C MET A 8 -14.86 -2.22 6.77
N SER A 9 -13.86 -3.06 6.49
CA SER A 9 -12.62 -3.11 7.28
C SER A 9 -11.56 -2.23 6.63
N ALA A 10 -10.82 -1.48 7.44
CA ALA A 10 -9.71 -0.69 6.93
C ALA A 10 -8.61 -1.63 6.39
N PRO A 11 -8.02 -1.33 5.23
CA PRO A 11 -6.92 -2.11 4.70
C PRO A 11 -5.66 -1.89 5.56
N ASN A 12 -4.87 -2.95 5.71
CA ASN A 12 -3.57 -2.86 6.35
C ASN A 12 -2.57 -2.21 5.39
N LEU A 13 -2.00 -1.08 5.81
CA LEU A 13 -0.98 -0.34 5.07
C LEU A 13 0.33 -0.32 5.86
N VAL A 14 1.44 -0.36 5.13
CA VAL A 14 2.81 -0.35 5.66
C VAL A 14 3.57 0.84 5.09
N ARG A 15 4.56 1.36 5.83
CA ARG A 15 5.41 2.43 5.32
C ARG A 15 6.36 1.91 4.24
N CYS A 16 6.47 2.65 3.14
CA CYS A 16 7.45 2.40 2.11
C CYS A 16 8.86 2.68 2.64
N SER A 17 9.81 1.81 2.34
CA SER A 17 11.21 1.94 2.76
C SER A 17 12.00 3.02 2.02
N LYS A 18 11.50 3.52 0.88
CA LYS A 18 12.16 4.54 0.05
C LYS A 18 11.60 5.95 0.31
N CYS A 19 10.29 6.13 0.15
CA CYS A 19 9.66 7.45 0.26
C CYS A 19 8.91 7.69 1.59
N GLY A 20 8.76 6.66 2.44
CA GLY A 20 8.05 6.77 3.71
C GLY A 20 6.52 6.77 3.62
N GLU A 21 5.94 6.82 2.42
CA GLU A 21 4.50 6.84 2.21
C GLU A 21 3.84 5.49 2.50
N LEU A 22 2.54 5.51 2.83
CA LEU A 22 1.77 4.30 3.10
C LEU A 22 1.49 3.54 1.79
N MET A 23 1.86 2.27 1.78
CA MET A 23 1.66 1.35 0.66
C MET A 23 1.02 0.05 1.15
N MET A 24 0.42 -0.70 0.22
CA MET A 24 -0.01 -2.07 0.54
C MET A 24 1.21 -3.00 0.66
N PRO A 25 1.23 -3.91 1.65
CA PRO A 25 2.26 -4.93 1.72
C PRO A 25 2.24 -5.81 0.47
N HIS A 26 3.42 -6.33 0.08
CA HIS A 26 3.62 -7.18 -1.10
C HIS A 26 3.23 -6.57 -2.46
N ARG A 27 3.12 -5.23 -2.55
CA ARG A 27 2.88 -4.51 -3.81
C ARG A 27 3.97 -3.47 -4.05
N VAL A 28 4.12 -3.04 -5.29
CA VAL A 28 5.00 -1.90 -5.62
C VAL A 28 4.39 -0.62 -5.05
N CYS A 29 5.23 0.23 -4.46
CA CYS A 29 4.81 1.54 -3.99
C CYS A 29 4.36 2.38 -5.19
N LYS A 30 3.11 2.86 -5.17
CA LYS A 30 2.55 3.67 -6.26
C LYS A 30 3.18 5.05 -6.38
N ALA A 31 3.69 5.59 -5.27
CA ALA A 31 4.26 6.93 -5.25
C ALA A 31 5.69 7.00 -5.78
N CYS A 32 6.51 5.97 -5.54
CA CYS A 32 7.92 5.98 -5.91
C CYS A 32 8.36 4.80 -6.79
N GLY A 33 7.42 3.96 -7.21
CA GLY A 33 7.69 2.83 -8.12
C GLY A 33 8.61 1.73 -7.55
N SER A 34 8.88 1.75 -6.24
CA SER A 34 9.85 0.83 -5.62
C SER A 34 9.19 -0.31 -4.82
N TYR A 35 9.83 -1.47 -4.83
CA TYR A 35 9.55 -2.59 -3.94
C TYR A 35 10.86 -3.24 -3.54
N ASN A 36 10.98 -3.60 -2.26
CA ASN A 36 12.20 -4.21 -1.71
C ASN A 36 13.49 -3.43 -2.03
N LYS A 37 13.44 -2.09 -1.89
CA LYS A 37 14.57 -1.17 -2.15
C LYS A 37 15.08 -1.16 -3.59
N ARG A 38 14.37 -1.79 -4.53
CA ARG A 38 14.65 -1.73 -5.95
C ARG A 38 13.57 -0.90 -6.64
N GLU A 39 13.99 -0.06 -7.57
CA GLU A 39 13.08 0.64 -8.47
C GLU A 39 12.63 -0.32 -9.56
N ILE A 40 11.32 -0.47 -9.71
CA ILE A 40 10.71 -1.42 -10.67
C ILE A 40 9.94 -0.66 -11.73
N ILE A 41 9.35 0.47 -11.34
CA ILE A 41 8.66 1.38 -12.22
C ILE A 41 9.43 2.70 -12.16
N ALA A 42 9.94 3.16 -13.30
CA ALA A 42 10.36 4.55 -13.44
C ALA A 42 9.10 5.40 -13.36
N GLN A 43 8.97 6.18 -12.28
CA GLN A 43 7.95 7.23 -12.19
C GLN A 43 8.59 8.48 -12.80
N ASP A 44 8.02 8.99 -13.90
CA ASP A 44 8.38 10.28 -14.50
C ASP A 44 7.99 11.46 -13.59
#